data_AF-A0AAU4U037-F1
#
_entry.id   AF-A0AAU4U037-F1
#
_cell.length_a   1.000
_cell.length_b   1.000
_cell.length_c   1.000
_cell.angle_alpha   90.00
_cell.angle_beta   90.00
_cell.angle_gamma   90.00
#
_symmetry.space_group_name_H-M   'P 1'
#
loop_
_entity.id
_entity.type
_entity.pdbx_description
1 polymer ?
#
loop_
_entity_poly.entity_id
_entity_poly.type
_entity_poly.pdbx_seq_one_letter_code
_entity_poly.pdbx_strand_id
1 'polypeptide(L)'
;MGAVTGQPALSAEAVPLAAARTTARNARDKNDLLDLLAALALPSDEDTVTALLPLLGEAQPVVTASPAPLLSPRPPHPCPKENHQVNAYRAVVLSMNSDGYSDQQIADELKVSIEEVTQTIDDAKADQSGQPQAPAEPTEQTAPAPAEQTAPVPAPEPMPGVDELLAWAAAHDDKTVRADGEQAAAVLAALRERRQVDAELEQITSEATQLEKRLTELRSRENELRPAATNKKQQQRDYEPGEVRAWARQNGYTVPDRARIPKDVLTAWRARHTPQLQAAS
;
A
#
# COMPACT_ATOMS: atom_id res chain seq x y z
N MET A 1 49.70 47.90 10.09
CA MET A 1 48.62 47.81 11.09
C MET A 1 47.30 47.73 10.34
N GLY A 2 46.53 46.65 10.52
CA GLY A 2 45.23 46.50 9.86
C GLY A 2 44.72 45.06 9.91
N ALA A 3 44.06 44.75 11.02
CA ALA A 3 43.23 43.58 11.36
C ALA A 3 43.16 42.38 10.37
N VAL A 4 43.72 41.25 10.79
CA VAL A 4 43.37 39.91 10.31
C VAL A 4 42.07 39.49 11.00
N THR A 5 40.98 39.42 10.25
CA THR A 5 39.71 38.85 10.69
C THR A 5 39.82 37.33 10.71
N GLY A 6 39.96 36.76 11.91
CA GLY A 6 39.87 35.32 12.15
C GLY A 6 38.43 34.85 12.04
N GLN A 7 38.09 34.24 10.90
CA GLN A 7 36.84 33.53 10.69
C GLN A 7 36.92 32.22 11.49
N PRO A 8 36.04 31.96 12.47
CA PRO A 8 36.08 30.72 13.24
C PRO A 8 35.77 29.56 12.28
N ALA A 9 36.73 28.66 12.12
CA ALA A 9 36.49 27.38 11.46
C ALA A 9 35.39 26.67 12.26
N LEU A 10 34.17 26.68 11.73
CA LEU A 10 33.09 25.83 12.21
C LEU A 10 33.59 24.39 12.08
N SER A 11 33.92 23.79 13.22
CA SER A 11 34.40 22.41 13.30
C SER A 11 33.51 21.50 12.47
N ALA A 12 34.11 20.69 11.60
CA ALA A 12 33.43 19.78 10.68
C ALA A 12 32.48 18.77 11.37
N GLU A 13 32.51 18.68 12.70
CA GLU A 13 31.63 17.84 13.52
C GLU A 13 30.29 18.51 13.92
N ALA A 14 30.10 19.81 13.68
CA ALA A 14 28.87 20.49 14.08
C ALA A 14 27.65 20.15 13.19
N VAL A 15 27.89 19.82 11.92
CA VAL A 15 26.85 19.47 10.93
C VAL A 15 26.17 18.13 11.23
N PRO A 16 26.88 17.01 11.51
CA PRO A 16 26.24 15.72 11.77
C PRO A 16 25.36 15.70 13.02
N LEU A 17 25.69 16.50 14.06
CA LEU A 17 24.91 16.52 15.30
C LEU A 17 23.53 17.17 15.12
N ALA A 18 23.41 18.20 14.28
CA ALA A 18 22.13 18.85 13.99
C ALA A 18 21.18 17.93 13.21
N ALA A 19 21.73 17.17 12.25
CA ALA A 19 20.99 16.15 11.52
C ALA A 19 20.52 15.03 12.46
N ALA A 20 21.42 14.50 13.31
CA ALA A 20 21.08 13.44 14.27
C ALA A 20 19.97 13.86 15.26
N ARG A 21 19.97 15.12 15.72
CA ARG A 21 18.88 15.69 16.54
C ARG A 21 17.54 15.75 15.83
N THR A 22 17.55 16.08 14.53
CA THR A 22 16.33 16.13 13.72
C THR A 22 15.78 14.73 13.50
N THR A 23 16.65 13.75 13.24
CA THR A 23 16.31 12.34 13.14
C THR A 23 15.73 11.80 14.45
N ALA A 24 16.33 12.13 15.60
CA ALA A 24 15.84 11.72 16.92
C ALA A 24 14.42 12.17 17.24
N ARG A 25 14.00 13.35 16.77
CA ARG A 25 12.62 13.84 16.95
C ARG A 25 11.57 13.10 16.12
N ASN A 26 12.00 12.46 15.03
CA ASN A 26 11.11 11.70 14.14
C ASN A 26 11.10 10.20 14.46
N ALA A 27 12.08 9.72 15.23
CA ALA A 27 12.16 8.33 15.65
C ALA A 27 11.06 8.01 16.69
N ARG A 28 10.45 6.83 16.55
CA ARG A 28 9.38 6.36 17.44
C ARG A 28 9.91 5.74 18.73
N ASP A 29 11.06 5.07 18.65
CA ASP A 29 11.74 4.44 19.78
C ASP A 29 13.26 4.39 19.55
N LYS A 30 14.00 3.83 20.51
CA LYS A 30 15.47 3.74 20.46
C LYS A 30 15.97 2.89 19.28
N ASN A 31 15.27 1.82 18.91
CA ASN A 31 15.71 0.96 17.81
C ASN A 31 15.50 1.66 16.47
N ASP A 32 14.34 2.30 16.30
CA ASP A 32 14.03 3.14 15.13
C ASP A 32 15.04 4.28 14.97
N LEU A 33 15.47 4.91 16.07
CA LEU A 33 16.54 5.91 16.05
C LEU A 33 17.86 5.34 15.51
N LEU A 34 18.27 4.16 15.96
CA LEU A 34 19.51 3.53 15.50
C LEU A 34 19.45 3.19 14.01
N ASP A 35 18.31 2.68 13.55
CA ASP A 35 18.09 2.34 12.14
C ASP A 35 18.15 3.60 11.25
N LEU A 36 17.52 4.69 11.68
CA LEU A 36 17.54 5.97 10.95
C LEU A 36 18.92 6.63 10.94
N LEU A 37 19.67 6.59 12.05
CA LEU A 37 21.05 7.11 12.09
C LEU A 37 21.97 6.30 11.17
N ALA A 38 21.83 4.97 11.16
CA ALA A 38 22.58 4.10 10.26
C ALA A 38 22.25 4.38 8.79
N ALA A 39 20.97 4.54 8.43
CA ALA A 39 20.53 4.84 7.07
C ALA A 39 21.08 6.16 6.53
N LEU A 40 21.25 7.16 7.41
CA LEU A 40 21.77 8.48 7.06
C LEU A 40 23.31 8.60 7.21
N ALA A 41 23.99 7.50 7.55
CA ALA A 41 25.42 7.49 7.87
C ALA A 41 25.81 8.54 8.93
N LEU A 42 24.94 8.75 9.92
CA LEU A 42 25.17 9.65 11.04
C LEU A 42 25.86 8.91 12.20
N PRO A 43 26.58 9.63 13.09
CA PRO A 43 27.22 9.03 14.26
C PRO A 43 26.18 8.32 15.13
N SER A 44 26.46 7.05 15.45
CA SER A 44 25.61 6.17 16.25
C SER A 44 26.35 5.61 17.47
N ASP A 45 27.39 6.30 17.93
CA ASP A 45 28.08 5.99 19.17
C ASP A 45 27.14 6.11 20.38
N GLU A 46 27.44 5.34 21.43
CA GLU A 46 26.56 5.20 22.58
C GLU A 46 26.37 6.53 23.34
N ASP A 47 27.37 7.41 23.32
CA ASP A 47 27.29 8.75 23.92
C ASP A 47 26.32 9.64 23.14
N THR A 48 26.39 9.63 21.80
CA THR A 48 25.45 10.35 20.92
C THR A 48 24.03 9.83 21.07
N VAL A 49 23.83 8.51 21.07
CA VAL A 49 22.50 7.92 21.27
C VAL A 49 21.94 8.28 22.65
N THR A 50 22.79 8.29 23.69
CA THR A 50 22.40 8.69 25.05
C THR A 50 22.00 10.16 25.11
N ALA A 51 22.70 11.04 24.39
CA ALA A 51 22.35 12.45 24.30
C ALA A 51 21.05 12.73 23.51
N LEU A 52 20.65 11.81 22.61
CA LEU A 52 19.47 11.93 21.77
C LEU A 52 18.21 11.28 22.36
N LEU A 53 18.35 10.32 23.28
CA LEU A 53 17.23 9.65 23.96
C LEU A 53 16.18 10.61 24.55
N PRO A 54 16.53 11.75 25.17
CA PRO A 54 15.54 12.70 25.70
C PRO A 54 14.66 13.36 24.64
N LEU A 55 15.05 13.33 23.36
CA LEU A 55 14.31 13.94 22.25
C LEU A 55 13.25 13.00 21.64
N LEU A 56 13.28 11.71 22.00
CA LEU A 56 12.29 10.73 21.55
C LEU A 56 10.93 11.03 22.20
N GLY A 57 9.93 11.32 21.37
CA GLY A 57 8.56 11.59 21.83
C GLY A 57 8.30 13.03 22.26
N GLU A 58 9.27 13.94 22.14
CA GLU A 58 8.99 15.38 22.17
C GLU A 58 8.30 15.73 20.85
N ALA A 59 6.99 15.53 20.81
CA ALA A 59 6.15 15.88 19.68
C ALA A 59 6.50 17.31 19.27
N GLN A 60 7.00 17.48 18.04
CA GLN A 60 7.26 18.80 17.48
C GLN A 60 6.06 19.68 17.82
N PRO A 61 6.24 20.88 18.40
CA PRO A 61 5.14 21.80 18.56
C PRO A 61 4.53 21.89 17.18
N VAL A 62 3.27 21.44 17.05
CA VAL A 62 2.55 21.46 15.78
C VAL A 62 2.73 22.87 15.28
N VAL A 63 3.56 23.03 14.24
CA VAL A 63 3.74 24.29 13.55
C VAL A 63 2.38 24.49 12.93
N THR A 64 1.51 25.17 13.66
CA THR A 64 0.23 25.65 13.15
C THR A 64 0.65 26.51 11.98
N ALA A 65 0.48 25.95 10.79
CA ALA A 65 0.72 26.63 9.54
C ALA A 65 0.10 28.03 9.69
N SER A 66 0.88 29.06 9.39
CA SER A 66 0.37 30.43 9.31
C SER A 66 -0.98 30.38 8.57
N PRO A 67 -2.02 31.01 9.11
CA PRO A 67 -3.37 30.93 8.55
C PRO A 67 -3.29 31.28 7.07
N ALA A 68 -3.73 30.32 6.23
CA ALA A 68 -3.82 30.53 4.80
C ALA A 68 -4.54 31.86 4.51
N PRO A 69 -4.11 32.63 3.50
CA PRO A 69 -4.83 33.84 3.11
C PRO A 69 -6.30 33.48 2.88
N LEU A 70 -7.18 34.24 3.53
CA LEU A 70 -8.64 34.11 3.47
C LEU A 70 -9.10 34.17 2.01
N LEU A 71 -9.19 33.03 1.35
CA LEU A 71 -9.96 32.87 0.12
C LEU A 71 -11.44 33.01 0.51
N SER A 72 -12.13 33.90 -0.19
CA SER A 72 -13.54 34.22 0.02
C SER A 72 -14.41 32.95 0.11
N PRO A 73 -15.45 32.94 0.96
CA PRO A 73 -16.33 31.78 1.11
C PRO A 73 -16.91 31.35 -0.24
N ARG A 74 -16.58 30.14 -0.66
CA ARG A 74 -17.19 29.52 -1.84
C ARG A 74 -18.70 29.38 -1.57
N PRO A 75 -19.58 29.82 -2.49
CA PRO A 75 -21.02 29.67 -2.32
C PRO A 75 -21.39 28.20 -2.06
N PRO A 76 -22.29 27.91 -1.11
CA PRO A 76 -22.75 26.55 -0.88
C PRO A 76 -23.52 26.09 -2.12
N HIS A 77 -22.91 25.20 -2.91
CA HIS A 77 -23.64 24.48 -3.94
C HIS A 77 -24.74 23.65 -3.26
N PRO A 78 -25.97 23.63 -3.79
CA PRO A 78 -27.02 22.76 -3.30
C PRO A 78 -26.57 21.30 -3.47
N CYS A 79 -26.31 20.60 -2.38
CA CYS A 79 -26.08 19.15 -2.40
C CYS A 79 -27.42 18.46 -2.72
N PRO A 80 -27.57 17.75 -3.86
CA PRO A 80 -28.71 16.89 -4.09
C PRO A 80 -28.57 15.67 -3.17
N LYS A 81 -29.41 15.60 -2.14
CA LYS A 81 -29.28 14.60 -1.04
C LYS A 81 -29.76 13.19 -1.40
N GLU A 82 -30.27 12.93 -2.59
CA GLU A 82 -30.95 11.65 -2.87
C GLU A 82 -30.22 10.70 -3.83
N ASN A 83 -29.19 11.16 -4.56
CA ASN A 83 -28.47 10.30 -5.53
C ASN A 83 -27.03 9.94 -5.15
N HIS A 84 -26.52 10.40 -3.99
CA HIS A 84 -25.12 10.18 -3.61
C HIS A 84 -24.83 8.78 -3.06
N GLN A 85 -25.82 8.13 -2.46
CA GLN A 85 -25.61 6.81 -1.85
C GLN A 85 -25.41 5.72 -2.91
N VAL A 86 -26.13 5.84 -4.04
CA VAL A 86 -25.98 4.94 -5.20
C VAL A 86 -24.61 5.14 -5.88
N ASN A 87 -24.05 6.35 -5.85
CA ASN A 87 -22.75 6.64 -6.43
C ASN A 87 -21.59 6.04 -5.61
N ALA A 88 -21.63 6.17 -4.28
CA ALA A 88 -20.58 5.62 -3.41
C ALA A 88 -20.49 4.09 -3.49
N TYR A 89 -21.62 3.39 -3.46
CA TYR A 89 -21.67 1.94 -3.62
C TYR A 89 -21.10 1.50 -4.98
N ARG A 90 -21.57 2.14 -6.06
CA ARG A 90 -21.09 1.85 -7.42
C ARG A 90 -19.58 2.06 -7.56
N ALA A 91 -19.02 3.12 -6.98
CA ALA A 91 -17.59 3.37 -7.00
C ALA A 91 -16.78 2.26 -6.31
N VAL A 92 -17.25 1.77 -5.15
CA VAL A 92 -16.58 0.68 -4.41
C VAL A 92 -16.64 -0.63 -5.18
N VAL A 93 -17.80 -0.99 -5.74
CA VAL A 93 -17.96 -2.20 -6.57
C VAL A 93 -17.02 -2.17 -7.77
N LEU A 94 -16.94 -1.03 -8.47
CA LEU A 94 -16.05 -0.88 -9.62
C LEU A 94 -14.57 -0.93 -9.24
N SER A 95 -14.19 -0.33 -8.11
CA SER A 95 -12.82 -0.40 -7.59
C SER A 95 -12.41 -1.84 -7.27
N MET A 96 -13.24 -2.58 -6.55
CA MET A 96 -12.93 -3.99 -6.21
C MET A 96 -12.87 -4.87 -7.47
N ASN A 97 -13.75 -4.64 -8.45
CA ASN A 97 -13.69 -5.35 -9.72
C ASN A 97 -12.41 -5.02 -10.51
N SER A 98 -11.95 -3.76 -10.51
CA SER A 98 -10.66 -3.39 -11.12
C SER A 98 -9.46 -3.99 -10.39
N ASP A 99 -9.57 -4.23 -9.09
CA ASP A 99 -8.55 -4.89 -8.26
C ASP A 99 -8.54 -6.42 -8.42
N GLY A 100 -9.42 -6.96 -9.28
CA GLY A 100 -9.45 -8.38 -9.63
C GLY A 100 -10.27 -9.27 -8.69
N TYR A 101 -11.09 -8.68 -7.82
CA TYR A 101 -12.05 -9.43 -7.01
C TYR A 101 -13.17 -9.98 -7.92
N SER A 102 -13.57 -11.23 -7.68
CA SER A 102 -14.73 -11.81 -8.35
C SER A 102 -16.05 -11.24 -7.82
N ASP A 103 -17.10 -11.21 -8.65
CA ASP A 103 -18.45 -10.74 -8.28
C ASP A 103 -18.95 -11.37 -6.96
N GLN A 104 -18.67 -12.66 -6.74
CA GLN A 104 -19.03 -13.36 -5.51
C GLN A 104 -18.29 -12.82 -4.28
N GLN A 105 -17.00 -12.52 -4.41
CA GLN A 105 -16.20 -11.97 -3.30
C GLN A 105 -16.65 -10.54 -2.96
N ILE A 106 -17.01 -9.74 -3.97
CA ILE A 106 -17.53 -8.39 -3.78
C ILE A 106 -18.88 -8.45 -3.05
N ALA A 107 -19.77 -9.36 -3.46
CA ALA A 107 -21.06 -9.58 -2.81
C ALA A 107 -20.92 -10.02 -1.34
N ASP A 108 -20.02 -10.97 -1.07
CA ASP A 108 -19.77 -11.48 0.27
C ASP A 108 -19.17 -10.41 1.21
N GLU A 109 -18.31 -9.53 0.69
CA GLU A 109 -17.66 -8.45 1.46
C GLU A 109 -18.66 -7.32 1.77
N LEU A 110 -19.43 -6.89 0.77
CA LEU A 110 -20.38 -5.78 0.89
C LEU A 110 -21.75 -6.18 1.48
N LYS A 111 -21.97 -7.49 1.70
CA LYS A 111 -23.24 -8.06 2.21
C LYS A 111 -24.46 -7.69 1.34
N VAL A 112 -24.27 -7.71 0.02
CA VAL A 112 -25.26 -7.44 -1.02
C VAL A 112 -25.45 -8.68 -1.90
N SER A 113 -26.49 -8.71 -2.73
CA SER A 113 -26.72 -9.85 -3.63
C SER A 113 -25.73 -9.83 -4.80
N ILE A 114 -25.38 -11.01 -5.31
CA ILE A 114 -24.53 -11.11 -6.50
C ILE A 114 -25.18 -10.46 -7.73
N GLU A 115 -26.50 -10.54 -7.85
CA GLU A 115 -27.26 -9.91 -8.94
C GLU A 115 -27.11 -8.39 -8.96
N GLU A 116 -27.09 -7.75 -7.78
CA GLU A 116 -26.91 -6.29 -7.64
C GLU A 116 -25.48 -5.85 -8.01
N VAL A 117 -24.48 -6.67 -7.66
CA VAL A 117 -23.08 -6.44 -8.04
C VAL A 117 -22.91 -6.58 -9.56
N THR A 118 -23.39 -7.66 -10.16
CA THR A 118 -23.27 -7.90 -11.60
C THR A 118 -24.01 -6.83 -12.41
N GLN A 119 -25.22 -6.43 -11.99
CA GLN A 119 -25.97 -5.35 -12.64
C GLN A 119 -25.20 -4.02 -12.60
N THR A 120 -24.59 -3.68 -11.46
CA THR A 120 -23.80 -2.45 -11.30
C THR A 120 -22.58 -2.43 -12.23
N ILE A 121 -21.93 -3.57 -12.41
CA ILE A 121 -20.78 -3.73 -13.31
C ILE A 121 -21.23 -3.60 -14.77
N ASP A 122 -22.35 -4.22 -15.14
CA ASP A 122 -22.89 -4.19 -16.50
C ASP A 122 -23.38 -2.78 -16.88
N ASP A 123 -24.09 -2.09 -15.99
CA ASP A 123 -24.50 -0.69 -16.17
C ASP A 123 -23.28 0.21 -16.38
N ALA A 124 -22.20 -0.02 -15.64
CA ALA A 124 -20.96 0.74 -15.80
C ALA A 124 -20.22 0.45 -17.10
N LYS A 125 -20.26 -0.80 -17.59
CA LYS A 125 -19.72 -1.14 -18.91
C LYS A 125 -20.56 -0.52 -20.02
N ALA A 126 -21.89 -0.49 -19.86
CA ALA A 126 -22.79 0.16 -20.81
C ALA A 126 -22.52 1.67 -20.89
N ASP A 127 -22.35 2.34 -19.74
CA ASP A 127 -22.00 3.76 -19.69
C ASP A 127 -20.63 4.06 -20.32
N GLN A 128 -19.63 3.17 -20.14
CA GLN A 128 -18.30 3.33 -20.75
C GLN A 128 -18.28 3.04 -22.26
N SER A 129 -19.13 2.13 -22.73
CA SER A 129 -19.28 1.84 -24.17
C SER A 129 -20.23 2.81 -24.87
N GLY A 130 -21.01 3.57 -24.11
CA GLY A 130 -21.78 4.73 -24.53
C GLY A 130 -20.94 5.98 -24.78
N GLN A 131 -19.85 5.87 -25.57
CA GLN A 131 -19.42 7.03 -26.34
C GLN A 131 -20.61 7.38 -27.26
N PRO A 132 -21.18 8.61 -27.19
CA PRO A 132 -22.37 8.94 -27.95
C PRO A 132 -22.11 8.70 -29.43
N GLN A 133 -22.66 7.61 -29.97
CA GLN A 133 -22.88 7.50 -31.40
C GLN A 133 -23.76 8.68 -31.75
N ALA A 134 -23.18 9.63 -32.48
CA ALA A 134 -23.92 10.71 -33.12
C ALA A 134 -25.17 10.08 -33.78
N PRO A 135 -26.36 10.64 -33.55
CA PRO A 135 -27.59 10.05 -34.06
C PRO A 135 -27.45 9.91 -35.57
N ALA A 136 -27.49 8.65 -36.04
CA ALA A 136 -27.62 8.35 -37.44
C ALA A 136 -28.93 8.98 -37.90
N GLU A 137 -28.81 10.06 -38.68
CA GLU A 137 -29.95 10.70 -39.31
C GLU A 137 -30.73 9.67 -40.14
N PRO A 138 -32.07 9.68 -40.08
CA PRO A 138 -32.88 8.79 -40.89
C PRO A 138 -32.73 9.16 -42.36
N THR A 139 -32.23 8.22 -43.16
CA THR A 139 -32.24 8.27 -44.63
C THR A 139 -33.67 8.43 -45.14
N GLU A 140 -34.08 9.66 -45.42
CA GLU A 140 -35.24 9.95 -46.24
C GLU A 140 -34.91 9.66 -47.71
N GLN A 141 -35.58 8.63 -48.19
CA GLN A 141 -35.65 8.18 -49.57
C GLN A 141 -36.37 9.24 -50.42
N THR A 142 -35.61 10.12 -51.08
CA THR A 142 -36.15 11.06 -52.09
C THR A 142 -35.75 10.63 -53.51
N ALA A 143 -36.73 10.76 -54.40
CA ALA A 143 -36.76 10.40 -55.82
C ALA A 143 -35.69 11.10 -56.70
N PRO A 144 -35.47 10.65 -57.96
CA PRO A 144 -34.31 11.03 -58.76
C PRO A 144 -34.56 12.25 -59.67
N ALA A 145 -33.65 13.24 -59.61
CA ALA A 145 -33.18 14.16 -60.68
C ALA A 145 -32.62 15.47 -60.07
N PRO A 146 -31.77 16.27 -60.76
CA PRO A 146 -30.75 16.01 -61.78
C PRO A 146 -29.33 16.35 -61.27
N ALA A 147 -28.29 15.95 -62.01
CA ALA A 147 -26.89 16.10 -61.66
C ALA A 147 -26.45 17.55 -61.36
N GLU A 148 -26.25 17.88 -60.08
CA GLU A 148 -25.44 19.01 -59.67
C GLU A 148 -24.02 18.54 -59.39
N GLN A 149 -23.07 19.14 -60.12
CA GLN A 149 -21.63 18.95 -59.96
C GLN A 149 -21.23 19.31 -58.53
N THR A 150 -20.88 18.30 -57.74
CA THR A 150 -20.27 18.45 -56.43
C THR A 150 -18.89 19.09 -56.60
N ALA A 151 -18.78 20.38 -56.28
CA ALA A 151 -17.49 21.03 -56.12
C ALA A 151 -16.75 20.34 -54.95
N PRO A 152 -15.44 20.06 -55.08
CA PRO A 152 -14.67 19.44 -54.01
C PRO A 152 -14.62 20.38 -52.80
N VAL A 153 -15.20 19.94 -51.69
CA VAL A 153 -15.05 20.58 -50.39
C VAL A 153 -13.55 20.64 -50.08
N PRO A 154 -12.96 21.83 -49.84
CA PRO A 154 -11.54 21.94 -49.49
C PRO A 154 -11.29 21.16 -48.20
N ALA A 155 -10.30 20.26 -48.24
CA ALA A 155 -9.89 19.49 -47.07
C ALA A 155 -9.51 20.45 -45.92
N PRO A 156 -9.87 20.13 -44.66
CA PRO A 156 -9.50 20.95 -43.52
C PRO A 156 -7.97 21.04 -43.43
N GLU A 157 -7.44 22.25 -43.33
CA GLU A 157 -6.00 22.44 -43.14
C GLU A 157 -5.58 21.79 -41.82
N PRO A 158 -4.46 21.03 -41.80
CA PRO A 158 -3.98 20.40 -40.59
C PRO A 158 -3.59 21.49 -39.58
N MET A 159 -4.20 21.42 -38.39
CA MET A 159 -3.85 22.32 -37.30
C MET A 159 -2.36 22.14 -36.92
N PRO A 160 -1.62 23.24 -36.68
CA PRO A 160 -0.21 23.17 -36.30
C PRO A 160 -0.02 22.38 -35.00
N GLY A 161 1.12 21.70 -34.90
CA GLY A 161 1.47 20.93 -33.71
C GLY A 161 1.69 21.82 -32.48
N VAL A 162 1.57 21.26 -31.27
CA VAL A 162 1.79 22.01 -30.03
C VAL A 162 3.19 22.61 -29.97
N ASP A 163 4.21 21.87 -30.42
CA ASP A 163 5.60 22.37 -30.43
C ASP A 163 5.78 23.52 -31.43
N GLU A 164 5.08 23.49 -32.57
CA GLU A 164 5.07 24.58 -33.56
C GLU A 164 4.37 25.83 -33.01
N LEU A 165 3.26 25.66 -32.30
CA LEU A 165 2.54 26.73 -31.64
C LEU A 165 3.37 27.39 -30.53
N LEU A 166 4.10 26.61 -29.73
CA LEU A 166 5.01 27.15 -28.71
C LEU A 166 6.20 27.88 -29.32
N ALA A 167 6.78 27.34 -30.41
CA ALA A 167 7.85 28.00 -31.14
C ALA A 167 7.39 29.32 -31.77
N TRP A 168 6.19 29.33 -32.35
CA TRP A 168 5.56 30.55 -32.87
C TRP A 168 5.30 31.57 -31.74
N ALA A 169 4.75 31.11 -30.61
CA ALA A 169 4.48 31.98 -29.47
C ALA A 169 5.78 32.63 -28.94
N ALA A 170 6.87 31.87 -28.86
CA ALA A 170 8.18 32.36 -28.44
C ALA A 170 8.79 33.39 -29.41
N ALA A 171 8.54 33.24 -30.72
CA ALA A 171 9.02 34.15 -31.76
C ALA A 171 8.11 35.37 -31.98
N HIS A 172 6.99 35.48 -31.27
CA HIS A 172 6.00 36.53 -31.51
C HIS A 172 6.46 37.89 -30.95
N ASP A 173 6.18 38.96 -31.71
CA ASP A 173 6.47 40.34 -31.27
C ASP A 173 5.66 40.78 -30.05
N ASP A 174 4.46 40.22 -29.84
CA ASP A 174 3.59 40.56 -28.71
C ASP A 174 4.14 39.92 -27.43
N LYS A 175 4.33 40.75 -26.41
CA LYS A 175 4.82 40.32 -25.09
C LYS A 175 3.83 39.38 -24.40
N THR A 176 2.52 39.57 -24.60
CA THR A 176 1.48 38.74 -23.97
C THR A 176 1.52 37.32 -24.53
N VAL A 177 1.55 37.18 -25.86
CA VAL A 177 1.64 35.88 -26.54
C VAL A 177 2.90 35.11 -26.13
N ARG A 178 4.04 35.79 -25.99
CA ARG A 178 5.27 35.16 -25.49
C ARG A 178 5.13 34.66 -24.06
N ALA A 179 4.56 35.47 -23.16
CA ALA A 179 4.34 35.07 -21.77
C ALA A 179 3.39 33.87 -21.66
N ASP A 180 2.32 33.84 -22.45
CA ASP A 180 1.38 32.71 -22.51
C ASP A 180 2.08 31.44 -23.06
N GLY A 181 2.94 31.59 -24.07
CA GLY A 181 3.76 30.50 -24.61
C GLY A 181 4.73 29.93 -23.56
N GLU A 182 5.40 30.78 -22.80
CA GLU A 182 6.30 30.37 -21.70
C GLU A 182 5.52 29.63 -20.60
N GLN A 183 4.35 30.14 -20.21
CA GLN A 183 3.49 29.49 -19.22
C GLN A 183 2.99 28.13 -19.71
N ALA A 184 2.54 28.03 -20.96
CA ALA A 184 2.11 26.77 -21.56
C ALA A 184 3.27 25.75 -21.60
N ALA A 185 4.48 26.18 -21.98
CA ALA A 185 5.66 25.33 -21.97
C ALA A 185 5.99 24.81 -20.56
N ALA A 186 5.90 25.67 -19.53
CA ALA A 186 6.10 25.27 -18.14
C ALA A 186 5.07 24.23 -17.67
N VAL A 187 3.79 24.42 -18.01
CA VAL A 187 2.73 23.45 -17.69
C VAL A 187 2.98 22.10 -18.37
N LEU A 188 3.36 22.09 -19.65
CA LEU A 188 3.68 20.86 -20.36
C LEU A 188 4.92 20.16 -19.79
N ALA A 189 5.93 20.91 -19.35
CA ALA A 189 7.09 20.36 -18.66
C ALA A 189 6.66 19.66 -17.35
N ALA A 190 5.85 20.32 -16.52
CA ALA A 190 5.34 19.75 -15.27
C ALA A 190 4.49 18.50 -15.50
N LEU A 191 3.65 18.46 -16.55
CA LEU A 191 2.88 17.27 -16.91
C LEU A 191 3.76 16.10 -17.35
N ARG A 192 4.85 16.38 -18.09
CA ARG A 192 5.81 15.35 -18.48
C ARG A 192 6.56 14.79 -17.28
N GLU A 193 7.00 15.65 -16.36
CA GLU A 193 7.64 15.23 -15.11
C GLU A 193 6.71 14.36 -14.27
N ARG A 194 5.45 14.79 -14.07
CA ARG A 194 4.46 13.98 -13.37
C ARG A 194 4.26 12.61 -14.02
N ARG A 195 4.17 12.56 -15.35
CA ARG A 195 4.04 11.30 -16.08
C ARG A 195 5.28 10.39 -15.90
N GLN A 196 6.47 10.96 -15.81
CA GLN A 196 7.69 10.19 -15.53
C GLN A 196 7.63 9.58 -14.13
N VAL A 197 7.26 10.37 -13.12
CA VAL A 197 7.07 9.89 -11.74
C VAL A 197 6.01 8.78 -11.68
N ASP A 198 4.87 8.97 -12.36
CA ASP A 198 3.80 7.96 -12.42
C ASP A 198 4.31 6.66 -13.08
N ALA A 199 5.08 6.75 -14.16
CA ALA A 199 5.68 5.59 -14.82
C ALA A 199 6.72 4.86 -13.94
N GLU A 200 7.52 5.59 -13.17
CA GLU A 200 8.45 5.01 -12.20
C GLU A 200 7.71 4.28 -11.08
N LEU A 201 6.60 4.84 -10.59
CA LEU A 201 5.75 4.20 -9.59
C LEU A 201 5.11 2.91 -10.12
N GLU A 202 4.62 2.92 -11.36
CA GLU A 202 4.11 1.71 -12.03
C GLU A 202 5.21 0.64 -12.15
N GLN A 203 6.43 1.03 -12.52
CA GLN A 203 7.56 0.12 -12.60
C GLN A 203 7.88 -0.50 -11.23
N ILE A 204 8.03 0.32 -10.18
CA ILE A 204 8.31 -0.14 -8.81
C ILE A 204 7.22 -1.11 -8.34
N THR A 205 5.96 -0.78 -8.59
CA THR A 205 4.82 -1.63 -8.22
C THR A 205 4.87 -2.97 -8.95
N SER A 206 5.20 -2.96 -10.25
CA SER A 206 5.34 -4.19 -11.04
C SER A 206 6.48 -5.07 -10.52
N GLU A 207 7.62 -4.50 -10.15
CA GLU A 207 8.77 -5.22 -9.60
C GLU A 207 8.44 -5.80 -8.23
N ALA A 208 7.74 -5.06 -7.36
CA ALA A 208 7.28 -5.54 -6.05
C ALA A 208 6.43 -6.80 -6.20
N THR A 209 5.43 -6.79 -7.11
CA THR A 209 4.59 -7.99 -7.34
C THR A 209 5.39 -9.18 -7.88
N GLN A 210 6.44 -8.95 -8.68
CA GLN A 210 7.31 -10.02 -9.16
C GLN A 210 8.16 -10.62 -8.03
N LEU A 211 8.69 -9.78 -7.14
CA LEU A 211 9.47 -10.22 -5.97
C LEU A 211 8.60 -11.01 -4.99
N GLU A 212 7.35 -10.59 -4.77
CA GLU A 212 6.39 -11.34 -3.96
C GLU A 212 6.11 -12.73 -4.54
N LYS A 213 5.89 -12.83 -5.85
CA LYS A 213 5.76 -14.13 -6.54
C LYS A 213 6.98 -15.01 -6.38
N ARG A 214 8.19 -14.44 -6.46
CA ARG A 214 9.43 -15.21 -6.22
C ARG A 214 9.56 -15.65 -4.77
N LEU A 215 9.17 -14.81 -3.80
CA LEU A 215 9.20 -15.18 -2.39
C LEU A 215 8.21 -16.30 -2.07
N THR A 216 7.02 -16.29 -2.65
CA THR A 216 6.06 -17.38 -2.46
C THR A 216 6.53 -18.68 -3.10
N GLU A 217 7.15 -18.63 -4.29
CA GLU A 217 7.79 -19.78 -4.92
C GLU A 217 8.92 -20.36 -4.05
N LEU A 218 9.81 -19.50 -3.53
CA LEU A 218 10.89 -19.91 -2.64
C LEU A 218 10.37 -20.54 -1.34
N ARG A 219 9.31 -19.99 -0.73
CA ARG A 219 8.67 -20.57 0.46
C ARG A 219 8.04 -21.92 0.18
N SER A 220 7.41 -22.09 -0.99
CA SER A 220 6.88 -23.39 -1.42
C SER A 220 8.01 -24.41 -1.57
N ARG A 221 9.09 -24.04 -2.26
CA ARG A 221 10.28 -24.89 -2.42
C ARG A 221 10.97 -25.20 -1.10
N GLU A 222 11.02 -24.24 -0.18
CA GLU A 222 11.54 -24.46 1.18
C GLU A 222 10.71 -25.51 1.90
N ASN A 223 9.38 -25.42 1.85
CA ASN A 223 8.49 -26.40 2.47
C ASN A 223 8.60 -27.80 1.84
N GLU A 224 8.85 -27.89 0.53
CA GLU A 224 9.09 -29.16 -0.17
C GLU A 224 10.42 -29.81 0.24
N LEU A 225 11.48 -29.01 0.36
CA LEU A 225 12.82 -29.48 0.73
C LEU A 225 12.97 -29.70 2.24
N ARG A 226 12.13 -29.06 3.04
CA ARG A 226 12.16 -29.21 4.49
C ARG A 226 11.92 -30.70 4.79
N PRO A 227 12.90 -31.39 5.39
CA PRO A 227 12.74 -32.81 5.68
C PRO A 227 11.48 -32.95 6.51
N ALA A 228 10.59 -33.88 6.13
CA ALA A 228 9.37 -34.16 6.84
C ALA A 228 9.72 -34.24 8.31
N ALA A 229 9.31 -33.22 9.08
CA ALA A 229 9.65 -33.16 10.49
C ALA A 229 9.19 -34.49 11.04
N THR A 230 10.13 -35.30 11.54
CA THR A 230 9.78 -36.57 12.14
C THR A 230 8.88 -36.19 13.29
N ASN A 231 7.57 -36.25 13.07
CA ASN A 231 6.57 -36.13 14.07
C ASN A 231 6.92 -37.28 15.00
N LYS A 232 7.72 -36.97 16.02
CA LYS A 232 7.91 -37.85 17.16
C LYS A 232 6.49 -37.95 17.66
N LYS A 233 5.78 -39.01 17.21
CA LYS A 233 4.44 -39.36 17.66
C LYS A 233 4.56 -39.15 19.14
N GLN A 234 3.89 -38.11 19.66
CA GLN A 234 3.75 -37.98 21.10
C GLN A 234 3.15 -39.33 21.45
N GLN A 235 3.96 -40.22 22.01
CA GLN A 235 3.53 -41.58 22.29
C GLN A 235 2.23 -41.39 23.04
N GLN A 236 1.11 -41.77 22.43
CA GLN A 236 -0.20 -41.70 23.06
C GLN A 236 0.03 -42.40 24.38
N ARG A 237 0.00 -41.62 25.45
CA ARG A 237 0.35 -42.16 26.75
C ARG A 237 -0.81 -43.06 27.08
N ASP A 238 -0.56 -44.35 27.26
CA ASP A 238 -1.58 -45.34 27.63
C ASP A 238 -2.13 -45.12 29.06
N TYR A 239 -1.88 -43.96 29.66
CA TYR A 239 -2.24 -43.61 31.02
C TYR A 239 -2.54 -42.11 31.14
N GLU A 240 -3.54 -41.80 31.96
CA GLU A 240 -3.89 -40.43 32.33
C GLU A 240 -2.91 -39.95 33.41
N PRO A 241 -2.12 -38.88 33.19
CA PRO A 241 -1.09 -38.46 34.16
C PRO A 241 -1.66 -37.99 35.51
N GLY A 242 -2.90 -37.52 35.57
CA GLY A 242 -3.58 -37.14 36.81
C GLY A 242 -3.80 -38.33 37.73
N GLU A 243 -4.37 -39.41 37.21
CA GLU A 243 -4.63 -40.68 37.91
C GLU A 243 -3.36 -41.26 38.53
N VAL A 244 -2.28 -41.37 37.74
CA VAL A 244 -1.02 -41.93 38.22
C VAL A 244 -0.43 -41.09 39.36
N ARG A 245 -0.53 -39.75 39.29
CA ARG A 245 -0.04 -38.86 40.36
C ARG A 245 -0.88 -38.98 41.63
N ALA A 246 -2.21 -39.04 41.51
CA ALA A 246 -3.10 -39.22 42.65
C ALA A 246 -2.82 -40.55 43.36
N TRP A 247 -2.66 -41.63 42.60
CA TRP A 247 -2.28 -42.95 43.13
C TRP A 247 -0.91 -42.92 43.82
N ALA A 248 0.08 -42.27 43.20
CA ALA A 248 1.44 -42.20 43.73
C ALA A 248 1.47 -41.52 45.11
N ARG A 249 0.77 -40.39 45.27
CA ARG A 249 0.66 -39.66 46.55
C ARG A 249 0.00 -40.52 47.64
N GLN A 250 -1.06 -41.25 47.30
CA GLN A 250 -1.74 -42.15 48.23
C GLN A 250 -0.85 -43.30 48.73
N ASN A 251 0.16 -43.71 47.94
CA ASN A 251 1.09 -44.80 48.27
C ASN A 251 2.45 -44.26 48.81
N GLY A 252 2.54 -42.98 49.16
CA GLY A 252 3.74 -42.38 49.77
C GLY A 252 4.85 -42.02 48.79
N TYR A 253 4.62 -42.09 47.48
CA TYR A 253 5.58 -41.63 46.47
C TYR A 253 5.55 -40.11 46.34
N THR A 254 6.73 -39.48 46.31
CA THR A 254 6.87 -38.04 46.04
C THR A 254 6.88 -37.79 44.54
N VAL A 255 5.83 -37.16 44.01
CA VAL A 255 5.70 -36.85 42.57
C VAL A 255 5.37 -35.37 42.37
N PRO A 256 6.14 -34.64 41.53
CA PRO A 256 5.88 -33.23 41.22
C PRO A 256 4.56 -33.04 40.46
N ASP A 257 3.89 -31.91 40.71
CA ASP A 257 2.56 -31.63 40.18
C ASP A 257 2.56 -31.38 38.66
N ARG A 258 3.62 -30.74 38.15
CA ARG A 258 3.81 -30.41 36.73
C ARG A 258 5.17 -30.88 36.21
N ALA A 259 5.39 -32.20 36.18
CA ALA A 259 6.52 -32.78 35.45
C ALA A 259 6.23 -34.20 34.93
N ARG A 260 7.21 -34.79 34.24
CA ARG A 260 7.19 -36.19 33.81
C ARG A 260 7.16 -37.10 35.04
N ILE A 261 6.27 -38.08 35.03
CA ILE A 261 6.13 -39.04 36.13
C ILE A 261 7.35 -39.97 36.12
N PRO A 262 8.02 -40.20 37.27
CA PRO A 262 9.14 -41.14 37.36
C PRO A 262 8.75 -42.53 36.85
N LYS A 263 9.68 -43.21 36.16
CA LYS A 263 9.43 -44.52 35.56
C LYS A 263 9.05 -45.57 36.61
N ASP A 264 9.65 -45.50 37.79
CA ASP A 264 9.40 -46.46 38.88
C ASP A 264 7.96 -46.38 39.40
N VAL A 265 7.43 -45.16 39.52
CA VAL A 265 6.04 -44.90 39.88
C VAL A 265 5.08 -45.46 38.83
N LEU A 266 5.38 -45.27 37.54
CA LEU A 266 4.57 -45.83 36.45
C LEU A 266 4.61 -47.35 36.44
N THR A 267 5.77 -47.97 36.66
CA THR A 267 5.91 -49.43 36.76
C THR A 267 5.08 -49.98 37.92
N ALA A 268 5.16 -49.35 39.10
CA ALA A 268 4.39 -49.76 40.28
C ALA A 268 2.88 -49.56 40.08
N TRP A 269 2.47 -48.47 39.42
CA TRP A 269 1.07 -48.22 39.07
C TRP A 269 0.54 -49.29 38.09
N ARG A 270 1.29 -49.61 37.03
CA ARG A 270 0.95 -50.64 36.04
C ARG A 270 0.85 -52.02 36.67
N ALA A 271 1.80 -52.40 37.53
CA ALA A 271 1.76 -53.70 38.23
C ALA A 271 0.46 -53.93 39.01
N ARG A 272 -0.22 -52.85 39.40
CA ARG A 272 -1.49 -52.90 40.13
C ARG A 272 -2.73 -52.69 39.27
N HIS A 273 -2.63 -51.89 38.21
CA HIS A 273 -3.76 -51.48 37.35
C HIS A 273 -3.84 -52.22 36.03
N THR A 274 -2.87 -53.07 35.68
CA THR A 274 -3.02 -54.01 34.56
C THR A 274 -3.66 -55.29 35.09
N PRO A 275 -4.98 -55.51 34.92
CA PRO A 275 -5.62 -56.73 35.33
C PRO A 275 -5.31 -57.77 34.25
N GLN A 276 -4.47 -58.76 34.56
CA GLN A 276 -4.43 -60.09 33.94
C GLN A 276 -4.81 -60.27 32.45
N LEU A 277 -4.27 -59.48 31.52
CA LEU A 277 -4.22 -59.94 30.11
C LEU A 277 -3.24 -61.11 29.90
N GLN A 278 -2.51 -61.52 30.95
CA GLN A 278 -1.63 -62.69 30.94
C GLN A 278 -2.28 -63.99 31.46
N ALA A 279 -3.59 -64.01 31.76
CA ALA A 279 -4.31 -65.24 32.14
C ALA A 279 -4.93 -65.99 30.94
N ALA A 280 -4.67 -65.55 29.71
CA ALA A 280 -5.11 -66.21 28.47
C ALA A 280 -3.93 -66.38 27.50
N SER A 281 -2.98 -67.23 27.86
CA SER A 281 -1.95 -67.79 26.97
C SER A 281 -1.66 -69.22 27.40
#